data_AF-A0A2P6R4C7-F1
#
_entry.id   AF-A0A2P6R4C7-F1
#
_cell.length_a   1.000
_cell.length_b   1.000
_cell.length_c   1.000
_cell.angle_alpha   90.00
_cell.angle_beta   90.00
_cell.angle_gamma   90.00
#
_symmetry.space_group_name_H-M   'P 1'
#
loop_
_entity.id
_entity.type
_entity.pdbx_description
1 polymer ?
#
loop_
_entity_poly.entity_id
_entity_poly.type
_entity_poly.pdbx_seq_one_letter_code
_entity_poly.pdbx_strand_id
1 'polypeptide(L)' 'MEDCQKLGLTKSIGVCNFSCKKIQTLLAAAKIPPAVNQVEMNPHYYNS' A
#
# COMPACT_ATOMS: atom_id res chain seq x y z
N MET A 1 -9.33 1.22 6.58
CA MET A 1 -7.96 1.42 7.13
C MET A 1 -7.70 2.87 7.48
N GLU A 2 -8.05 3.85 6.63
CA GLU A 2 -7.87 5.27 6.96
C GLU A 2 -8.47 5.68 8.30
N ASP A 3 -9.67 5.18 8.63
CA ASP A 3 -10.32 5.54 9.90
C ASP A 3 -9.60 4.95 11.11
N CYS A 4 -8.95 3.78 10.98
CA CYS A 4 -8.07 3.25 12.02
C CYS A 4 -6.90 4.20 12.30
N GLN A 5 -6.35 4.84 11.27
CA GLN A 5 -5.27 5.81 11.43
C GLN A 5 -5.80 7.11 12.04
N LYS A 6 -6.94 7.62 11.57
CA LYS A 6 -7.58 8.84 12.10
C LYS A 6 -7.98 8.71 13.57
N LEU A 7 -8.49 7.54 13.96
CA LEU A 7 -8.86 7.22 15.34
C LEU A 7 -7.64 6.90 16.24
N GLY A 8 -6.42 6.94 15.70
CA GLY A 8 -5.19 6.66 16.46
C GLY A 8 -4.98 5.18 16.80
N LEU A 9 -5.74 4.27 16.19
CA LEU A 9 -5.62 2.82 16.42
C LEU A 9 -4.41 2.21 15.71
N THR A 10 -3.84 2.92 14.74
CA THR A 10 -2.55 2.59 14.10
C THR A 10 -1.81 3.85 13.70
N LYS A 11 -0.49 3.81 13.70
CA LYS A 11 0.36 4.92 13.25
C LYS A 11 0.33 5.11 11.73
N SER A 12 0.30 4.00 11.00
CA SER A 12 0.41 3.98 9.54
C SER A 12 -0.46 2.88 8.92
N ILE A 13 -0.77 3.03 7.64
CA ILE A 13 -1.49 2.05 6.82
C ILE A 13 -0.68 1.80 5.54
N GLY A 14 -0.81 0.61 4.97
CA GLY A 14 -0.09 0.20 3.77
C GLY A 14 -0.84 -0.88 3.02
N VAL A 15 -0.29 -1.30 1.89
CA VAL A 15 -0.80 -2.39 1.06
C VAL A 15 0.31 -3.41 0.80
N CYS A 16 -0.04 -4.57 0.27
CA CYS A 16 0.91 -5.57 -0.17
C CYS A 16 0.51 -6.16 -1.53
N ASN A 17 1.50 -6.42 -2.38
CA ASN A 17 1.34 -7.03 -3.70
C ASN A 17 0.37 -6.27 -4.63
N PHE A 18 0.36 -4.94 -4.54
CA PHE A 18 -0.38 -4.11 -5.49
C PHE A 18 0.47 -3.85 -6.73
N SER A 19 -0.11 -4.08 -7.91
CA SER A 19 0.50 -3.66 -9.17
C SER A 19 0.48 -2.14 -9.33
N CYS A 20 1.32 -1.61 -10.22
CA CYS A 20 1.37 -0.17 -10.51
C CYS A 20 -0.02 0.42 -10.84
N LYS A 21 -0.82 -0.29 -11.65
CA LYS A 21 -2.19 0.13 -11.98
C LYS A 21 -3.09 0.22 -10.75
N LYS A 22 -3.03 -0.77 -9.84
CA LYS A 22 -3.81 -0.76 -8.61
C LYS A 22 -3.36 0.37 -7.67
N ILE A 23 -2.05 0.60 -7.55
CA ILE A 23 -1.50 1.73 -6.79
C ILE A 23 -2.01 3.06 -7.36
N GLN A 24 -1.99 3.24 -8.69
CA GLN A 24 -2.44 4.48 -9.30
C GLN A 24 -3.93 4.75 -9.04
N THR A 25 -4.78 3.73 -9.17
CA THR A 25 -6.21 3.84 -8.82
C THR A 25 -6.41 4.14 -7.33
N LEU A 26 -5.65 3.48 -6.45
CA LEU A 26 -5.72 3.71 -5.01
C LEU A 26 -5.31 5.13 -4.64
N LEU A 27 -4.19 5.62 -5.19
CA LEU A 27 -3.68 6.97 -4.93
C LEU A 27 -4.63 8.06 -5.43
N ALA A 28 -5.39 7.82 -6.50
CA ALA A 28 -6.38 8.76 -7.00
C ALA A 28 -7.58 8.94 -6.05
N ALA A 29 -7.88 7.94 -5.20
CA ALA A 29 -9.05 7.96 -4.31
C ALA A 29 -8.69 8.11 -2.82
N ALA A 30 -7.49 7.71 -2.40
CA ALA A 30 -7.08 7.71 -0.99
C ALA A 30 -6.86 9.12 -0.46
N LYS A 31 -7.43 9.42 0.72
CA LYS A 31 -7.14 10.64 1.48
C LYS A 31 -5.84 10.50 2.27
N ILE A 32 -5.51 9.28 2.70
CA ILE A 32 -4.26 8.93 3.37
C ILE A 32 -3.51 7.93 2.47
N PRO A 33 -2.45 8.36 1.77
CA PRO A 33 -1.67 7.45 0.91
C PRO A 33 -1.10 6.27 1.71
N PRO A 34 -1.06 5.06 1.14
CA PRO A 34 -0.42 3.92 1.80
C PRO A 34 1.08 4.22 1.97
N ALA A 35 1.61 4.01 3.17
CA ALA A 35 3.01 4.26 3.49
C ALA A 35 3.97 3.27 2.81
N VAL A 36 3.48 2.08 2.48
CA VAL A 36 4.27 1.00 1.85
C VAL A 36 3.37 0.15 0.95
N ASN A 37 3.96 -0.35 -0.14
CA ASN A 37 3.45 -1.50 -0.88
C ASN A 37 4.46 -2.64 -0.70
N GLN A 38 4.21 -3.55 0.23
CA GLN A 38 5.11 -4.67 0.50
C GLN A 38 4.98 -5.70 -0.63
N VAL A 39 6.08 -6.02 -1.29
CA VAL A 39 6.12 -7.00 -2.38
C VAL A 39 7.10 -8.12 -2.06
N GLU A 40 6.85 -9.29 -2.63
CA GLU A 40 7.86 -10.36 -2.63
C GLU A 40 9.04 -9.94 -3.51
N MET A 41 10.25 -10.03 -2.94
CA MET A 41 11.49 -9.74 -3.66
C MET A 41 12.55 -10.74 -3.22
N ASN A 42 13.01 -11.56 -4.16
CA ASN A 42 14.07 -12.55 -3.94
C ASN A 42 14.88 -12.73 -5.23
N PRO A 43 16.10 -13.30 -5.19
CA PRO A 43 16.96 -13.44 -6.37
C PRO A 43 16.34 -14.24 -7.53
N HIS A 44 15.37 -15.12 -7.26
CA HIS A 44 14.67 -15.90 -8.29
C HIS A 44 13.47 -15.14 -8.89
N TYR A 45 13.14 -13.98 -8.34
CA TYR A 45 11.92 -13.24 -8.66
C TYR A 45 12.26 -11.86 -9.24
N TYR A 46 12.68 -11.85 -10.51
CA TYR A 46 13.11 -10.66 -11.25
C TYR A 46 12.01 -10.02 -12.12
N ASN A 47 10.91 -10.74 -12.39
CA ASN A 47 9.88 -10.33 -13.37
C ASN A 47 8.49 -10.29 -12.73
N SER A 48 8.17 -9.26 -11.95
CA SER A 48 6.81 -8.99 -11.49
C SER A 48 6.42 -7.54 -11.64
#